data_AF-A0A534J711-F1
#
_entry.id   AF-A0A534J711-F1
#
_cell.length_a   1.000
_cell.length_b   1.000
_cell.length_c   1.000
_cell.angle_alpha   90.00
_cell.angle_beta   90.00
_cell.angle_gamma   90.00
#
_symmetry.space_group_name_H-M   'P 1'
#
loop_
_entity.id
_entity.type
_entity.pdbx_description
1 polymer ?
#
loop_
_entity_poly.entity_id
_entity_poly.type
_entity_poly.pdbx_seq_one_letter_code
_entity_poly.pdbx_strand_id
1 'polypeptide(L)'
;MELPVVLLAVPMPEERRRIVRERIGAVAQILIRGDLSDAELARRAPEVVVLVTGGFPRDIPAETWPAMARLKLLQTVAAGVDHLPYDRIPAGVTICSNAGAHRISIAEHAMALLFAAAKNLVVHTDAIRAGTFPQDLMGKRWTGAGRWRTSTASSRRATSCSSRFPSPATPSG
;
A
#
# COMPACT_ATOMS: atom_id res chain seq x y z
N MET A 1 -5.58 -22.81 22.06
CA MET A 1 -4.52 -21.98 21.45
C MET A 1 -5.03 -20.55 21.44
N GLU A 2 -4.29 -19.59 22.00
CA GLU A 2 -4.65 -18.17 21.91
C GLU A 2 -4.57 -17.71 20.45
N LEU A 3 -5.52 -16.88 20.03
CA LEU A 3 -5.52 -16.31 18.69
C LEU A 3 -4.36 -15.31 18.55
N PRO A 4 -3.64 -15.28 17.40
CA PRO A 4 -2.61 -14.28 17.16
C PRO A 4 -3.22 -12.88 17.17
N VAL A 5 -2.49 -11.92 17.76
CA VAL A 5 -2.91 -10.52 17.80
C VAL A 5 -2.41 -9.79 16.56
N VAL A 6 -3.35 -9.15 15.86
CA VAL A 6 -3.11 -8.35 14.66
C VAL A 6 -3.42 -6.89 14.98
N LEU A 7 -2.40 -6.02 14.89
CA LEU A 7 -2.56 -4.58 15.04
C LEU A 7 -2.73 -3.91 13.68
N LEU A 8 -3.84 -3.19 13.51
CA LEU A 8 -4.16 -2.39 12.33
C LEU A 8 -3.91 -0.92 12.63
N ALA A 9 -2.76 -0.42 12.19
CA ALA A 9 -2.34 0.99 12.24
C ALA A 9 -2.57 1.67 10.89
N VAL A 10 -3.81 1.59 10.43
CA VAL A 10 -4.31 2.25 9.23
C VAL A 10 -5.66 2.90 9.55
N PRO A 11 -5.92 4.14 9.12
CA PRO A 11 -7.23 4.74 9.25
C PRO A 11 -8.27 3.89 8.50
N MET A 12 -9.32 3.46 9.21
CA MET A 12 -10.34 2.57 8.67
C MET A 12 -11.73 3.05 9.04
N PRO A 13 -12.58 3.37 8.05
CA PRO A 13 -14.01 3.60 8.27
C PRO A 13 -14.71 2.34 8.82
N GLU A 14 -15.85 2.52 9.48
CA GLU A 14 -16.63 1.43 10.10
C GLU A 14 -16.97 0.29 9.14
N GLU A 15 -17.30 0.60 7.88
CA GLU A 15 -17.56 -0.41 6.86
C GLU A 15 -16.35 -1.36 6.68
N ARG A 16 -15.14 -0.81 6.62
CA ARG A 16 -13.91 -1.58 6.45
C ARG A 16 -13.59 -2.37 7.73
N ARG A 17 -13.85 -1.79 8.90
CA ARG A 17 -13.70 -2.47 10.21
C ARG A 17 -14.62 -3.69 10.30
N ARG A 18 -15.87 -3.58 9.81
CA ARG A 18 -16.81 -4.70 9.72
C ARG A 18 -16.26 -5.83 8.86
N ILE A 19 -15.80 -5.52 7.64
CA ILE A 19 -15.25 -6.52 6.71
C ILE A 19 -14.05 -7.24 7.33
N VAL A 20 -13.16 -6.51 7.99
CA VAL A 20 -12.01 -7.11 8.68
C VAL A 20 -12.47 -8.05 9.79
N ARG A 21 -13.41 -7.63 10.65
CA ARG A 21 -13.96 -8.50 11.71
C ARG A 21 -14.60 -9.77 11.13
N GLU A 22 -15.39 -9.65 10.07
CA GLU A 22 -16.02 -10.78 9.40
C GLU A 22 -15.01 -11.76 8.78
N ARG A 23 -13.91 -11.24 8.20
CA ARG A 23 -12.95 -12.07 7.44
C ARG A 23 -11.84 -12.67 8.29
N ILE A 24 -11.34 -11.92 9.29
CA ILE A 24 -10.18 -12.34 10.09
C ILE A 24 -10.48 -12.54 11.58
N GLY A 25 -11.65 -12.12 12.08
CA GLY A 25 -12.00 -12.24 13.50
C GLY A 25 -12.10 -13.68 14.02
N ALA A 26 -12.33 -14.65 13.12
CA ALA A 26 -12.34 -16.07 13.49
C ALA A 26 -10.93 -16.67 13.73
N VAL A 27 -9.88 -16.02 13.20
CA VAL A 27 -8.50 -16.55 13.20
C VAL A 27 -7.49 -15.66 13.90
N ALA A 28 -7.87 -14.43 14.27
CA ALA A 28 -7.00 -13.47 14.92
C ALA A 28 -7.78 -12.53 15.84
N GLN A 29 -7.13 -12.12 16.93
CA GLN A 29 -7.60 -10.99 17.73
C GLN A 29 -7.18 -9.69 17.04
N ILE A 30 -8.14 -8.82 16.76
CA ILE A 30 -7.91 -7.58 16.03
C ILE A 30 -7.78 -6.42 17.03
N LEU A 31 -6.68 -5.67 16.94
CA LEU A 31 -6.49 -4.39 17.59
C LEU A 31 -6.48 -3.30 16.53
N ILE A 32 -7.25 -2.23 16.74
CA ILE A 32 -7.29 -1.08 15.84
C ILE A 32 -6.59 0.08 16.53
N ARG A 33 -5.57 0.64 15.89
CA ARG A 33 -4.74 1.69 16.48
C ARG A 33 -5.56 2.91 16.91
N GLY A 34 -6.53 3.32 16.09
CA GLY A 34 -7.40 4.47 16.35
C GLY A 34 -8.32 4.32 17.57
N ASP A 35 -8.46 3.11 18.11
CA ASP A 35 -9.32 2.83 19.27
C ASP A 35 -8.50 2.65 20.56
N LEU A 36 -7.17 2.76 20.49
CA LEU A 36 -6.26 2.57 21.60
C LEU A 36 -5.63 3.90 22.01
N SER A 37 -5.47 4.14 23.30
CA SER A 37 -4.51 5.13 23.79
C SER A 37 -3.07 4.63 23.64
N ASP A 38 -2.09 5.53 23.70
CA ASP A 38 -0.67 5.16 23.64
C ASP A 38 -0.27 4.24 24.80
N ALA A 39 -0.84 4.46 25.98
CA ALA A 39 -0.61 3.62 27.16
C ALA A 39 -1.16 2.20 26.97
N GLU A 40 -2.35 2.07 26.38
CA GLU A 40 -2.94 0.75 26.07
C GLU A 40 -2.17 0.03 24.98
N LEU A 41 -1.73 0.77 23.95
CA LEU A 41 -0.88 0.24 22.90
C LEU A 41 0.43 -0.30 23.50
N ALA A 42 1.11 0.48 24.34
CA ALA A 42 2.34 0.05 25.00
C ALA A 42 2.14 -1.21 25.85
N ARG A 43 1.01 -1.32 26.57
CA ARG A 43 0.67 -2.51 27.36
C ARG A 43 0.43 -3.75 26.50
N ARG A 44 -0.24 -3.60 25.35
CA ARG A 44 -0.60 -4.71 24.45
C ARG A 44 0.50 -5.02 23.42
N ALA A 45 1.48 -4.14 23.22
CA ALA A 45 2.55 -4.28 22.24
C ALA A 45 3.27 -5.65 22.29
N PRO A 46 3.60 -6.22 23.46
CA PRO A 46 4.26 -7.52 23.53
C PRO A 46 3.45 -8.68 22.97
N GLU A 47 2.12 -8.54 22.85
CA GLU A 47 1.22 -9.56 22.30
C GLU A 47 1.15 -9.52 20.77
N VAL A 48 1.51 -8.40 20.15
CA VAL A 48 1.33 -8.16 18.70
C VAL A 48 2.22 -9.11 17.90
N VAL A 49 1.59 -9.90 17.04
CA VAL A 49 2.27 -10.86 16.14
C VAL A 49 2.35 -10.31 14.72
N VAL A 50 1.33 -9.58 14.29
CA VAL A 50 1.25 -8.97 12.96
C VAL A 50 0.91 -7.50 13.09
N LEU A 51 1.63 -6.64 12.37
CA LEU A 51 1.36 -5.22 12.28
C LEU A 51 1.06 -4.84 10.82
N VAL A 52 -0.06 -4.16 10.58
CA VAL A 52 -0.41 -3.55 9.30
C VAL A 52 -0.35 -2.03 9.42
N THR A 53 0.43 -1.36 8.57
CA THR A 53 0.66 0.10 8.66
C THR A 53 0.47 0.84 7.33
N GLY A 54 0.09 2.12 7.41
CA GLY A 54 -0.17 3.06 6.30
C GLY A 54 1.03 3.43 5.42
N GLY A 55 2.26 3.12 5.87
CA GLY A 55 3.49 3.54 5.19
C GLY A 55 4.05 4.89 5.65
N PHE A 56 3.56 5.44 6.76
CA PHE A 56 4.31 6.36 7.60
C PHE A 56 3.89 6.05 9.03
N PRO A 57 4.72 5.37 9.84
CA PRO A 57 4.34 4.91 11.16
C PRO A 57 4.26 6.03 12.20
N ARG A 58 3.76 7.22 11.84
CA ARG A 58 3.54 8.32 12.81
C ARG A 58 2.57 7.92 13.90
N ASP A 59 1.68 6.98 13.59
CA ASP A 59 0.67 6.50 14.52
C ASP A 59 1.25 5.57 15.58
N ILE A 60 2.48 5.07 15.44
CA ILE A 60 3.10 4.16 16.41
C ILE A 60 4.24 4.88 17.11
N PRO A 61 4.14 5.13 18.43
CA PRO A 61 5.21 5.76 19.21
C PRO A 61 6.52 4.98 19.09
N ALA A 62 7.63 5.71 19.10
CA ALA A 62 8.99 5.20 18.91
C ALA A 62 9.33 4.02 19.84
N GLU A 63 8.95 4.16 21.09
CA GLU A 63 9.14 3.26 22.21
C GLU A 63 8.30 1.99 22.14
N THR A 64 7.25 1.98 21.30
CA THR A 64 6.40 0.80 21.11
C THR A 64 7.10 -0.25 20.23
N TRP A 65 7.99 0.17 19.32
CA TRP A 65 8.66 -0.72 18.37
C TRP A 65 9.48 -1.82 19.04
N PRO A 66 10.38 -1.51 20.00
CA PRO A 66 11.13 -2.54 20.71
C PRO A 66 10.26 -3.42 21.62
N ALA A 67 9.12 -2.90 22.08
CA ALA A 67 8.21 -3.63 22.96
C ALA A 67 7.41 -4.74 22.24
N MET A 68 7.34 -4.71 20.90
CA MET A 68 6.65 -5.73 20.10
C MET A 68 7.47 -7.03 19.94
N ALA A 69 7.85 -7.65 21.06
CA ALA A 69 8.76 -8.80 21.11
C ALA A 69 8.27 -10.04 20.34
N ARG A 70 6.97 -10.16 20.07
CA ARG A 70 6.37 -11.29 19.34
C ARG A 70 6.08 -11.00 17.87
N LEU A 71 6.47 -9.82 17.37
CA LEU A 71 6.21 -9.41 16.00
C LEU A 71 6.92 -10.36 15.02
N LYS A 72 6.17 -10.87 14.06
CA LYS A 72 6.68 -11.77 13.00
C LYS A 72 6.50 -11.18 11.61
N LEU A 73 5.44 -10.38 11.41
CA LEU A 73 5.09 -9.81 10.12
C LEU A 73 4.73 -8.33 10.26
N LEU A 74 5.40 -7.49 9.48
CA LEU A 74 5.08 -6.09 9.26
C LEU A 74 4.62 -5.92 7.81
N GLN A 75 3.32 -5.71 7.61
CA GLN A 75 2.75 -5.41 6.30
C GLN A 75 2.53 -3.90 6.17
N THR A 76 3.14 -3.27 5.17
CA THR A 76 2.79 -1.89 4.79
C THR A 76 1.83 -1.87 3.61
N VAL A 77 0.90 -0.92 3.60
CA VAL A 77 0.03 -0.64 2.44
C VAL A 77 0.72 0.29 1.41
N ALA A 78 1.87 0.86 1.78
CA ALA A 78 2.67 1.66 0.86
C ALA A 78 3.56 0.79 -0.04
N ALA A 79 3.92 1.34 -1.20
CA ALA A 79 4.84 0.69 -2.13
C ALA A 79 6.30 0.78 -1.66
N GLY A 80 6.71 1.95 -1.16
CA GLY A 80 8.03 2.18 -0.58
C GLY A 80 8.07 1.78 0.90
N VAL A 81 9.25 1.45 1.40
CA VAL A 81 9.49 1.02 2.80
C VAL A 81 10.61 1.80 3.47
N ASP A 82 11.25 2.74 2.77
CA ASP A 82 12.45 3.46 3.22
C ASP A 82 12.24 4.28 4.50
N HIS A 83 10.98 4.61 4.82
CA HIS A 83 10.57 5.41 5.97
C HIS A 83 10.38 4.57 7.26
N LEU A 84 10.52 3.24 7.20
CA LEU A 84 10.33 2.38 8.37
C LEU A 84 11.51 2.50 9.35
N PRO A 85 11.26 2.44 10.67
CA PRO A 85 12.31 2.52 11.69
C PRO A 85 13.04 1.18 11.83
N TYR A 86 13.83 0.80 10.82
CA TYR A 86 14.56 -0.46 10.77
C TYR A 86 15.48 -0.69 11.98
N ASP A 87 15.97 0.38 12.60
CA ASP A 87 16.77 0.38 13.83
C ASP A 87 15.99 -0.09 15.07
N ARG A 88 14.66 0.01 15.04
CA ARG A 88 13.77 -0.29 16.19
C ARG A 88 12.90 -1.52 15.99
N ILE A 89 12.80 -1.99 14.75
CA ILE A 89 12.05 -3.21 14.43
C ILE A 89 12.81 -4.41 15.01
N PRO A 90 12.15 -5.29 15.78
CA PRO A 90 12.78 -6.50 16.29
C PRO A 90 13.42 -7.35 15.17
N ALA A 91 14.54 -7.99 15.48
CA ALA A 91 15.23 -8.85 14.52
C ALA A 91 14.36 -10.04 14.10
N GLY A 92 14.47 -10.44 12.83
CA GLY A 92 13.73 -11.60 12.28
C GLY A 92 12.29 -11.31 11.86
N VAL A 93 11.81 -10.06 11.95
CA VAL A 93 10.51 -9.64 11.41
C VAL A 93 10.54 -9.67 9.88
N THR A 94 9.55 -10.33 9.27
CA THR A 94 9.32 -10.26 7.83
C THR A 94 8.61 -8.95 7.49
N ILE A 95 9.19 -8.15 6.59
CA ILE A 95 8.60 -6.90 6.13
C ILE A 95 8.06 -7.10 4.72
N CYS A 96 6.76 -6.85 4.54
CA CYS A 96 6.07 -6.94 3.26
C CYS A 96 5.58 -5.55 2.83
N SER A 97 5.81 -5.19 1.57
CA SER A 97 5.29 -3.96 0.99
C SER A 97 4.13 -4.23 0.03
N ASN A 98 3.42 -3.17 -0.33
CA ASN A 98 2.35 -3.21 -1.33
C ASN A 98 2.89 -2.88 -2.74
N ALA A 99 4.15 -3.22 -3.00
CA ALA A 99 4.78 -2.94 -4.29
C ALA A 99 4.00 -3.59 -5.45
N GLY A 100 3.69 -2.79 -6.47
CA GLY A 100 3.02 -3.27 -7.67
C GLY A 100 1.49 -3.30 -7.62
N ALA A 101 0.85 -3.03 -6.46
CA ALA A 101 -0.61 -2.98 -6.34
C ALA A 101 -1.24 -1.86 -7.17
N HIS A 102 -0.58 -0.72 -7.28
CA HIS A 102 -1.07 0.45 -8.02
C HIS A 102 -0.38 0.65 -9.39
N ARG A 103 0.36 -0.35 -9.89
CA ARG A 103 1.20 -0.19 -11.10
C ARG A 103 0.42 0.29 -12.32
N ILE A 104 -0.81 -0.19 -12.50
CA ILE A 104 -1.66 0.15 -13.66
C ILE A 104 -2.15 1.59 -13.52
N SER A 105 -2.76 1.93 -12.39
CA SER A 105 -3.25 3.29 -12.11
C SER A 105 -2.14 4.35 -12.17
N ILE A 106 -0.94 4.02 -11.67
CA ILE A 106 0.21 4.93 -11.78
C ILE A 106 0.65 5.11 -13.24
N ALA A 107 0.68 4.03 -14.03
CA ALA A 107 1.03 4.12 -15.45
C ALA A 107 0.01 4.95 -16.24
N GLU A 108 -1.28 4.74 -16.00
CA GLU A 108 -2.37 5.53 -16.60
C GLU A 108 -2.25 7.00 -16.21
N HIS A 109 -2.03 7.29 -14.93
CA HIS A 109 -1.86 8.66 -14.45
C HIS A 109 -0.62 9.35 -15.05
N ALA A 110 0.52 8.65 -15.13
CA ALA A 110 1.72 9.17 -15.75
C ALA A 110 1.51 9.49 -17.24
N MET A 111 0.82 8.63 -17.97
CA MET A 111 0.47 8.88 -19.38
C MET A 111 -0.49 10.06 -19.53
N ALA A 112 -1.49 10.19 -18.64
CA ALA A 112 -2.41 11.33 -18.64
C ALA A 112 -1.66 12.65 -18.39
N LEU A 113 -0.76 12.69 -17.40
CA LEU A 113 0.08 13.86 -17.12
C LEU A 113 1.01 14.21 -18.31
N LEU A 114 1.61 13.19 -18.92
CA LEU A 114 2.44 13.37 -20.11
C LEU A 114 1.66 14.05 -21.24
N PHE A 115 0.45 13.57 -21.54
CA PHE A 115 -0.39 14.18 -22.57
C PHE A 115 -0.87 15.58 -22.18
N ALA A 116 -1.26 15.78 -20.91
CA ALA A 116 -1.67 17.08 -20.41
C ALA A 116 -0.58 18.14 -20.60
N ALA A 117 0.66 17.80 -20.27
CA ALA A 117 1.80 18.68 -20.46
C ALA A 117 2.20 18.84 -21.94
N ALA A 118 2.22 17.75 -22.72
CA ALA A 118 2.65 17.81 -24.12
C ALA A 118 1.68 18.57 -25.03
N LYS A 119 0.37 18.54 -24.72
CA LYS A 119 -0.69 19.12 -25.55
C LYS A 119 -1.34 20.35 -24.94
N ASN A 120 -0.77 20.92 -23.87
CA ASN A 120 -1.34 22.06 -23.15
C ASN A 120 -2.82 21.85 -22.80
N LEU A 121 -3.21 20.62 -22.44
CA LEU A 121 -4.62 20.26 -22.30
C LEU A 121 -5.31 21.10 -21.23
N VAL A 122 -4.62 21.42 -20.14
CA VAL A 122 -5.16 22.25 -19.05
C VAL A 122 -5.50 23.65 -19.57
N VAL A 123 -4.56 24.31 -20.26
CA VAL A 123 -4.75 25.64 -20.84
C VAL A 123 -5.91 25.66 -21.84
N HIS A 124 -5.97 24.68 -22.74
CA HIS A 124 -7.05 24.56 -23.72
C HIS A 124 -8.40 24.28 -23.05
N THR A 125 -8.43 23.45 -22.01
CA THR A 125 -9.65 23.17 -21.24
C THR A 125 -10.19 24.43 -20.57
N ASP A 126 -9.30 25.24 -19.99
CA ASP A 126 -9.68 26.49 -19.32
C ASP A 126 -10.15 27.55 -20.33
N ALA A 127 -9.47 27.67 -21.49
CA ALA A 127 -9.87 28.58 -22.56
C ALA A 127 -11.26 28.26 -23.11
N ILE A 128 -11.54 26.96 -23.37
CA ILE A 128 -12.86 26.49 -23.83
C ILE A 128 -13.93 26.78 -22.79
N ARG A 129 -13.65 26.55 -21.49
CA ARG A 129 -14.57 26.91 -20.40
C ARG A 129 -14.85 28.41 -20.32
N ALA A 130 -13.89 29.25 -20.70
CA ALA A 130 -14.04 30.70 -20.80
C ALA A 130 -14.69 31.16 -22.12
N GLY A 131 -15.13 30.24 -22.99
CA GLY A 131 -15.78 30.56 -24.27
C GLY A 131 -14.82 30.93 -25.41
N THR A 132 -13.53 30.66 -25.25
CA THR A 132 -12.48 30.97 -26.24
C THR A 132 -11.85 29.70 -26.81
N PHE A 133 -11.46 29.72 -28.08
CA PHE A 133 -10.84 28.57 -28.74
C PHE A 133 -9.50 28.96 -29.39
N PRO A 134 -8.40 28.98 -28.62
CA PRO A 134 -7.09 29.36 -29.14
C PRO A 134 -6.49 28.25 -30.02
N GLN A 135 -6.31 28.53 -31.31
CA GLN A 135 -5.82 27.56 -32.30
C GLN A 135 -4.31 27.67 -32.57
N ASP A 136 -3.68 28.74 -32.10
CA ASP A 136 -2.27 29.06 -32.28
C ASP A 136 -1.34 28.39 -31.26
N LEU A 137 -1.90 27.98 -30.10
CA LEU A 137 -1.20 27.22 -29.06
C LEU A 137 -0.99 25.74 -29.47
N MET A 138 0.00 25.52 -30.33
CA MET A 138 0.43 24.18 -30.75
C MET A 138 1.10 23.40 -29.60
N GLY A 139 0.63 22.17 -29.39
CA GLY A 139 1.27 21.23 -28.47
C GLY A 139 2.61 20.75 -29.00
N LYS A 140 3.54 20.39 -28.10
CA LYS A 140 4.83 19.83 -28.48
C LYS A 140 4.64 18.51 -29.23
N ARG A 141 5.45 18.31 -30.27
CA ARG A 141 5.55 17.02 -30.97
C ARG A 141 6.50 16.14 -30.17
N TRP A 142 6.09 14.91 -29.89
CA TRP A 142 6.96 13.99 -29.18
C TRP A 142 7.97 13.39 -30.16
N THR A 143 9.22 13.82 -30.08
CA THR A 143 10.35 13.17 -30.75
C THR A 143 10.95 12.18 -29.76
N GLY A 144 10.72 10.88 -30.00
CA GLY A 144 11.13 9.83 -29.09
C GLY A 144 12.66 9.72 -28.98
N ALA A 145 13.25 10.31 -27.95
CA ALA A 145 14.60 10.01 -27.48
C ALA A 145 14.53 9.61 -26.00
N GLY A 146 13.79 8.54 -25.72
CA GLY A 146 13.66 7.99 -24.38
C GLY A 146 13.43 6.50 -24.50
N ARG A 147 14.52 5.72 -24.47
CA ARG A 147 14.48 4.27 -24.32
C ARG A 147 13.89 4.00 -22.93
N TRP A 148 12.56 3.85 -22.84
CA TRP A 148 11.87 3.38 -21.64
C TRP A 148 12.26 1.93 -21.40
N ARG A 149 13.40 1.74 -20.75
CA ARG A 149 13.78 0.46 -20.19
C ARG A 149 12.96 0.31 -18.91
N THR A 150 11.71 -0.15 -19.02
CA THR A 150 11.08 -0.82 -17.89
C THR A 150 12.05 -1.94 -17.51
N SER A 151 12.46 -1.98 -16.25
CA SER A 151 13.38 -2.99 -15.75
C SER A 151 12.82 -4.37 -16.10
N THR A 152 13.43 -5.03 -17.10
CA THR A 152 13.29 -6.47 -17.25
C THR A 152 13.77 -7.08 -15.95
N ALA A 153 12.86 -7.79 -15.28
CA ALA A 153 13.08 -8.52 -14.05
C ALA A 153 14.46 -9.19 -14.06
N SER A 154 15.35 -8.73 -13.19
CA SER A 154 16.49 -9.53 -12.75
C SER A 154 15.93 -10.62 -11.84
N SER A 155 15.51 -11.72 -12.46
CA SER A 155 15.23 -12.97 -11.78
C SER A 155 16.52 -13.50 -11.14
N ARG A 156 16.80 -13.08 -9.90
CA ARG A 156 17.65 -13.85 -8.99
C ARG A 156 16.99 -13.90 -7.62
N ARG A 157 16.32 -15.03 -7.38
CA ARG A 157 15.87 -15.59 -6.10
C ARG A 157 15.26 -14.59 -5.10
N ALA A 158 13.96 -14.36 -5.25
CA ALA A 158 13.07 -14.21 -4.10
C ALA A 158 11.85 -15.08 -4.39
N THR A 159 11.69 -16.17 -3.64
CA THR A 159 10.57 -17.10 -3.77
C THR A 159 9.28 -16.36 -3.40
N SER A 160 8.49 -15.98 -4.39
CA SER A 160 7.12 -15.49 -4.14
C SER A 160 6.27 -16.68 -3.70
N CYS A 161 5.78 -16.66 -2.46
CA CYS A 161 4.78 -17.60 -1.99
C CYS A 161 3.45 -17.26 -2.69
N SER A 162 3.13 -17.99 -3.76
CA SER A 162 1.81 -17.94 -4.38
C SER A 162 1.02 -19.15 -3.90
N SER A 163 0.05 -18.94 -3.02
CA SER A 163 -0.96 -19.94 -2.73
C SER A 163 -1.90 -20.03 -3.94
N ARG A 164 -1.73 -21.08 -4.74
CA ARG A 164 -2.75 -21.52 -5.70
C ARG A 164 -3.95 -22.03 -4.91
N PHE A 165 -5.04 -21.29 -4.91
CA PHE A 165 -6.35 -21.86 -4.64
C PHE A 165 -6.82 -22.61 -5.89
N PRO A 166 -7.22 -23.89 -5.80
CA PRO A 166 -7.86 -24.57 -6.92
C PRO A 166 -9.26 -23.98 -7.17
N SER A 167 -9.54 -23.69 -8.44
CA SER A 167 -10.87 -23.28 -8.91
C SER A 167 -11.85 -24.46 -8.79
N PRO A 168 -13.12 -24.23 -8.40
CA PRO A 168 -14.12 -25.29 -8.35
C PRO A 168 -14.39 -25.84 -9.76
N ALA A 169 -14.35 -27.17 -9.89
CA ALA A 169 -14.70 -27.88 -11.11
C ALA A 169 -16.19 -27.67 -11.42
N THR A 170 -16.49 -27.26 -12.65
CA THR A 170 -17.83 -27.31 -13.22
C THR A 170 -18.25 -28.77 -13.45
N PRO A 171 -19.49 -29.18 -13.10
CA PRO A 171 -19.97 -30.50 -13.40
C PRO A 171 -20.33 -30.60 -14.89
N SER A 172 -19.69 -31.53 -15.59
CA SER A 172 -20.09 -31.98 -16.93
C SER A 172 -21.36 -32.83 -16.81
N GLY A 173 -22.46 -32.34 -17.41
CA GLY A 173 -23.57 -33.18 -17.85
C GLY A 173 -23.30 -33.79 -19.21
#